data_AF-A0A385DEW2-F1
#
_entry.id   AF-A0A385DEW2-F1
#
_cell.length_a   1.000
_cell.length_b   1.000
_cell.length_c   1.000
_cell.angle_alpha   90.00
_cell.angle_beta   90.00
_cell.angle_gamma   90.00
#
_symmetry.space_group_name_H-M   'P 1'
#
loop_
_entity.id
_entity.type
_entity.pdbx_description
1 polymer ?
#
loop_
_entity_poly.entity_id
_entity_poly.type
_entity_poly.pdbx_seq_one_letter_code
_entity_poly.pdbx_strand_id
1 'polypeptide(L)'
;MTGESVDIPSRVYEEEPGECPGPGLTGTQRLILHCLYSRHHDGRVRQRHLEALLPAAEPWVVPYVIQQAAEYVREIQEAIRQGLPGIAVPHSLQRRLYGAFIVRNAEFFARTERRAVSYWACYHRAEHPVFGASPGGVLMAEFRAAATECAGTAWPRHTPRPVAAALTPPAAATARPPSPGSPP
;
A
#
# COMPACT_ATOMS: atom_id res chain seq x y z
N MET A 1 20.09 10.25 18.82
CA MET A 1 19.28 9.02 18.72
C MET A 1 20.01 8.06 17.80
N THR A 2 20.62 7.03 18.37
CA THR A 2 21.24 5.91 17.67
C THR A 2 20.14 5.19 16.87
N GLY A 3 20.30 5.10 15.55
CA GLY A 3 19.37 4.35 14.70
C GLY A 3 19.66 2.86 14.83
N GLU A 4 18.80 2.14 15.53
CA GLU A 4 18.89 0.68 15.63
C GLU A 4 18.25 0.02 14.41
N SER A 5 18.89 -1.04 13.90
CA SER A 5 18.36 -1.81 12.80
C SER A 5 17.32 -2.81 13.32
N VAL A 6 16.12 -2.78 12.75
CA VAL A 6 15.06 -3.74 13.04
C VAL A 6 14.83 -4.55 11.77
N ASP A 7 14.97 -5.88 11.88
CA ASP A 7 14.56 -6.78 10.82
C ASP A 7 13.07 -7.12 10.96
N ILE A 8 12.36 -7.15 9.83
CA ILE A 8 10.91 -7.36 9.81
C ILE A 8 10.64 -8.72 9.18
N PRO A 9 9.95 -9.62 9.89
CA PRO A 9 9.65 -10.95 9.37
C PRO A 9 8.92 -10.89 8.02
N SER A 10 9.37 -11.73 7.08
CA SER A 10 8.69 -11.85 5.80
C SER A 10 7.31 -12.47 5.97
N ARG A 11 7.20 -13.56 6.74
CA ARG A 11 5.98 -14.26 7.12
C ARG A 11 6.11 -14.83 8.54
N VAL A 12 5.01 -14.88 9.28
CA VAL A 12 4.87 -15.56 10.59
C VAL A 12 3.89 -16.73 10.40
N TYR A 13 4.26 -17.91 10.91
CA TYR A 13 3.46 -19.14 10.77
C TYR A 13 2.91 -19.63 12.11
N GLU A 14 3.43 -19.08 13.19
CA GLU A 14 3.04 -19.37 14.55
C GLU A 14 1.59 -18.94 14.78
N GLU A 15 0.83 -19.82 15.42
CA GLU A 15 -0.54 -19.53 15.84
C GLU A 15 -0.57 -18.35 16.82
N GLU A 16 -1.66 -17.61 16.78
CA GLU A 16 -1.87 -16.50 17.70
C GLU A 16 -1.79 -16.98 19.14
N PRO A 17 -1.11 -16.23 20.03
CA PRO A 17 -1.14 -16.57 21.43
C PRO A 17 -2.60 -16.44 21.90
N GLY A 18 -3.14 -17.54 22.41
CA GLY A 18 -4.43 -17.51 23.10
C GLY A 18 -4.39 -16.58 24.30
N GLU A 19 -5.53 -16.39 24.96
CA GLU A 19 -5.58 -15.60 26.20
C GLU A 19 -4.62 -16.19 27.24
N CYS A 20 -3.52 -15.47 27.52
CA CYS A 20 -2.57 -15.89 28.54
C CYS A 20 -3.17 -15.66 29.94
N PRO A 21 -3.13 -16.66 30.84
CA PRO A 21 -3.45 -16.44 32.25
C PRO A 21 -2.32 -15.59 32.87
N GLY A 22 -2.54 -14.29 33.00
CA GLY A 22 -1.57 -13.34 33.54
C GLY A 22 -2.03 -11.89 33.40
N PRO A 23 -1.25 -10.91 33.89
CA PRO A 23 -1.52 -9.51 33.59
C PRO A 23 -1.47 -9.34 32.06
N GLY A 24 -2.55 -8.81 31.49
CA GLY A 24 -2.66 -8.62 30.04
C GLY A 24 -1.54 -7.75 29.48
N LEU A 25 -1.36 -7.80 28.15
CA LEU A 25 -0.31 -7.03 27.47
C LEU A 25 -0.49 -5.51 27.67
N THR A 26 0.61 -4.82 27.95
CA THR A 26 0.68 -3.35 27.90
C THR A 26 0.37 -2.84 26.49
N GLY A 27 0.06 -1.54 26.35
CA GLY A 27 -0.21 -0.92 25.05
C GLY A 27 0.91 -1.16 24.02
N THR A 28 2.16 -0.93 24.42
CA THR A 28 3.33 -1.16 23.56
C THR A 28 3.50 -2.65 23.19
N GLN A 29 3.38 -3.57 24.16
CA GLN A 29 3.48 -5.01 23.88
C GLN A 29 2.39 -5.48 22.93
N ARG A 30 1.17 -4.93 23.05
CA ARG A 30 0.06 -5.23 22.16
C ARG A 30 0.32 -4.72 20.74
N LEU A 31 0.84 -3.50 20.60
CA LEU A 31 1.24 -2.97 19.29
C LEU A 31 2.37 -3.79 18.65
N ILE A 32 3.36 -4.23 19.43
CA ILE A 32 4.42 -5.15 18.95
C ILE A 32 3.80 -6.46 18.45
N LEU A 33 2.85 -7.04 19.20
CA LEU A 33 2.12 -8.23 18.77
C LEU A 33 1.38 -7.98 17.46
N HIS A 34 0.65 -6.87 17.33
CA HIS A 34 0.01 -6.51 16.07
C HIS A 34 1.00 -6.33 14.92
N CYS A 35 2.19 -5.77 15.16
CA CYS A 35 3.25 -5.68 14.15
C CYS A 35 3.69 -7.07 13.68
N LEU A 36 3.97 -8.01 14.60
CA LEU A 36 4.36 -9.37 14.26
C LEU A 36 3.26 -10.10 13.46
N TYR A 37 2.03 -10.09 13.97
CA TYR A 37 0.90 -10.80 13.34
C TYR A 37 0.36 -10.11 12.10
N SER A 38 0.70 -8.83 11.85
CA SER A 38 0.52 -8.22 10.53
C SER A 38 1.37 -8.90 9.44
N ARG A 39 2.25 -9.84 9.77
CA ARG A 39 3.01 -10.67 8.82
C ARG A 39 2.52 -12.12 8.78
N HIS A 40 1.39 -12.45 9.42
CA HIS A 40 0.90 -13.82 9.51
C HIS A 40 0.56 -14.46 8.15
N HIS A 41 0.62 -15.79 8.11
CA HIS A 41 0.35 -16.57 6.90
C HIS A 41 -1.14 -16.64 6.55
N ASP A 42 -2.02 -16.62 7.54
CA ASP A 42 -3.46 -16.45 7.35
C ASP A 42 -3.78 -14.99 7.03
N GLY A 43 -4.46 -14.77 5.90
CA GLY A 43 -4.87 -13.45 5.43
C GLY A 43 -5.84 -12.73 6.36
N ARG A 44 -6.73 -13.45 7.06
CA ARG A 44 -7.71 -12.89 8.00
C ARG A 44 -7.04 -12.40 9.27
N VAL A 45 -6.16 -13.21 9.84
CA VAL A 45 -5.34 -12.82 11.00
C VAL A 45 -4.52 -11.58 10.64
N ARG A 46 -3.80 -11.66 9.51
CA ARG A 46 -2.98 -10.54 9.02
C ARG A 46 -3.77 -9.24 8.87
N GLN A 47 -4.95 -9.28 8.27
CA GLN A 47 -5.80 -8.11 8.08
C GLN A 47 -6.24 -7.51 9.42
N ARG A 48 -6.75 -8.34 10.33
CA ARG A 48 -7.21 -7.88 11.66
C ARG A 48 -6.09 -7.21 12.45
N HIS A 49 -4.89 -7.78 12.44
CA HIS A 49 -3.75 -7.18 13.13
C HIS A 49 -3.26 -5.91 12.45
N LEU A 50 -3.28 -5.85 11.11
CA LEU A 50 -2.94 -4.63 10.39
C LEU A 50 -3.92 -3.49 10.70
N GLU A 51 -5.22 -3.74 10.69
CA GLU A 51 -6.25 -2.72 10.98
C GLU A 51 -6.08 -2.12 12.38
N ALA A 52 -5.69 -2.95 13.36
CA ALA A 52 -5.38 -2.49 14.72
C ALA A 52 -4.14 -1.56 14.79
N LEU A 53 -3.25 -1.58 13.79
CA LEU A 53 -2.07 -0.71 13.71
C LEU A 53 -2.35 0.64 13.06
N LEU A 54 -3.40 0.79 12.25
CA LEU A 54 -3.64 2.00 11.46
C LEU A 54 -3.85 3.29 12.30
N PRO A 55 -4.46 3.22 13.50
CA PRO A 55 -4.56 4.38 14.39
C PRO A 55 -3.26 4.74 15.13
N ALA A 56 -2.26 3.85 15.13
CA ALA A 56 -1.03 4.01 15.90
C ALA A 56 -0.17 5.17 15.38
N ALA A 57 0.42 5.94 16.29
CA ALA A 57 1.27 7.10 15.95
C ALA A 57 2.77 6.80 16.14
N GLU A 58 3.09 5.58 16.56
CA GLU A 58 4.42 5.09 16.85
C GLU A 58 5.23 4.89 15.55
N PRO A 59 6.38 5.57 15.37
CA PRO A 59 7.15 5.48 14.12
C PRO A 59 7.62 4.07 13.75
N TRP A 60 7.80 3.19 14.73
CA TRP A 60 8.21 1.79 14.52
C TRP A 60 7.09 0.89 14.00
N VAL A 61 5.83 1.34 14.00
CA VAL A 61 4.69 0.65 13.38
C VAL A 61 4.66 0.86 11.85
N VAL A 62 5.07 2.04 11.40
CA VAL A 62 5.03 2.48 9.99
C VAL A 62 5.55 1.43 8.98
N PRO A 63 6.72 0.79 9.18
CA PRO A 63 7.22 -0.15 8.16
C PRO A 63 6.34 -1.40 8.00
N TYR A 64 5.63 -1.82 9.05
CA TYR A 64 4.70 -2.94 8.97
C TYR A 64 3.50 -2.61 8.07
N VAL A 65 2.99 -1.39 8.18
CA VAL A 65 1.90 -0.90 7.32
C VAL A 65 2.38 -0.70 5.88
N ILE A 66 3.54 -0.07 5.66
CA ILE A 66 4.09 0.17 4.33
C ILE A 66 4.37 -1.15 3.59
N GLN A 67 4.90 -2.18 4.25
CA GLN A 67 5.10 -3.46 3.57
C GLN A 67 3.77 -4.12 3.17
N GLN A 68 2.74 -4.05 4.02
CA GLN A 68 1.42 -4.60 3.69
C GLN A 68 0.78 -3.91 2.49
N ALA A 69 1.03 -2.61 2.30
CA ALA A 69 0.54 -1.87 1.14
C ALA A 69 1.10 -2.34 -0.21
N ALA A 70 2.23 -3.07 -0.22
CA ALA A 70 2.84 -3.64 -1.41
C ALA A 70 2.52 -5.13 -1.62
N GLU A 71 1.70 -5.73 -0.77
CA GLU A 71 1.21 -7.10 -0.97
C GLU A 71 0.17 -7.16 -2.09
N TYR A 72 -0.04 -8.34 -2.68
CA TYR A 72 -0.98 -8.54 -3.79
C TYR A 72 -2.45 -8.59 -3.34
N VAL A 73 -2.75 -8.39 -2.06
CA VAL A 73 -4.11 -8.53 -1.52
C VAL A 73 -4.82 -7.18 -1.56
N ARG A 74 -5.87 -7.08 -2.39
CA ARG A 74 -6.60 -5.83 -2.62
C ARG A 74 -7.30 -5.35 -1.35
N GLU A 75 -7.88 -6.27 -0.58
CA GLU A 75 -8.60 -5.99 0.67
C GLU A 75 -7.68 -5.32 1.70
N ILE A 76 -6.43 -5.76 1.78
CA ILE A 76 -5.40 -5.16 2.64
C ILE A 76 -5.08 -3.73 2.18
N GLN A 77 -4.90 -3.52 0.87
CA GLN A 77 -4.63 -2.19 0.33
C GLN A 77 -5.80 -1.24 0.62
N GLU A 78 -7.03 -1.69 0.47
CA GLU A 78 -8.22 -0.89 0.77
C GLU A 78 -8.36 -0.60 2.27
N ALA A 79 -8.12 -1.58 3.13
CA ALA A 79 -8.12 -1.37 4.58
C ALA A 79 -7.10 -0.31 5.01
N ILE A 80 -5.88 -0.33 4.44
CA ILE A 80 -4.86 0.71 4.71
C ILE A 80 -5.34 2.08 4.24
N ARG A 81 -5.95 2.19 3.05
CA ARG A 81 -6.48 3.47 2.56
C ARG A 81 -7.54 4.03 3.48
N GLN A 82 -8.44 3.18 3.98
CA GLN A 82 -9.52 3.59 4.88
C GLN A 82 -9.02 3.96 6.28
N GLY A 83 -8.02 3.26 6.80
CA GLY A 83 -7.45 3.54 8.13
C GLY A 83 -6.35 4.61 8.16
N LEU A 84 -5.85 5.06 7.00
CA LEU A 84 -4.90 6.17 6.88
C LEU A 84 -5.48 7.37 6.11
N PRO A 85 -6.67 7.90 6.45
CA PRO A 85 -7.29 8.98 5.68
C PRO A 85 -6.45 10.26 5.67
N GLY A 86 -5.63 10.47 6.71
CA GLY A 86 -4.74 11.61 6.82
C GLY A 86 -3.53 11.56 5.89
N ILE A 87 -3.17 10.41 5.30
CA ILE A 87 -1.97 10.32 4.43
C ILE A 87 -2.05 11.26 3.22
N ALA A 88 -3.27 11.44 2.70
CA ALA A 88 -3.59 12.31 1.57
C ALA A 88 -3.82 13.77 1.97
N VAL A 89 -3.90 14.07 3.28
CA VAL A 89 -4.15 15.42 3.80
C VAL A 89 -2.81 16.11 4.06
N PRO A 90 -2.49 17.22 3.35
CA PRO A 90 -1.26 17.98 3.57
C PRO A 90 -1.08 18.35 5.04
N HIS A 91 0.15 18.23 5.54
CA HIS A 91 0.50 18.55 6.92
C HIS A 91 -0.31 17.80 8.00
N SER A 92 -0.95 16.68 7.69
CA SER A 92 -1.55 15.84 8.74
C SER A 92 -0.47 15.14 9.57
N LEU A 93 -0.85 14.66 10.76
CA LEU A 93 0.07 13.86 11.59
C LEU A 93 0.52 12.59 10.86
N GLN A 94 -0.40 11.88 10.21
CA GLN A 94 -0.09 10.66 9.44
C GLN A 94 0.86 10.97 8.27
N ARG A 95 0.62 12.05 7.54
CA ARG A 95 1.47 12.46 6.41
C ARG A 95 2.90 12.75 6.86
N ARG A 96 3.06 13.52 7.95
CA ARG A 96 4.39 13.77 8.53
C ARG A 96 5.06 12.50 9.03
N LEU A 97 4.34 11.63 9.72
CA LEU A 97 4.87 10.40 10.30
C LEU A 97 5.41 9.45 9.21
N TYR A 98 4.61 9.17 8.20
CA TYR A 98 4.99 8.28 7.10
C TYR A 98 6.05 8.91 6.20
N GLY A 99 5.95 10.22 5.93
CA GLY A 99 6.96 10.96 5.18
C GLY A 99 8.33 10.91 5.86
N ALA A 100 8.40 11.20 7.16
CA ALA A 100 9.64 11.16 7.93
C ALA A 100 10.25 9.76 7.97
N PHE A 101 9.42 8.72 8.12
CA PHE A 101 9.89 7.34 8.04
C PHE A 101 10.50 7.02 6.67
N ILE A 102 9.83 7.35 5.58
CA ILE A 102 10.30 7.07 4.20
C ILE A 102 11.61 7.80 3.91
N VAL A 103 11.71 9.08 4.30
CA VAL A 103 12.94 9.87 4.09
C VAL A 103 14.14 9.23 4.78
N ARG A 104 13.94 8.70 6.00
CA ARG A 104 15.00 8.02 6.76
C ARG A 104 15.32 6.60 6.25
N ASN A 105 14.45 6.01 5.42
CA ASN A 105 14.53 4.63 4.97
C ASN A 105 14.27 4.50 3.46
N ALA A 106 14.97 5.31 2.66
CA ALA A 106 14.71 5.43 1.21
C ALA A 106 14.79 4.09 0.46
N GLU A 107 15.79 3.27 0.76
CA GLU A 107 15.96 1.96 0.11
C GLU A 107 14.85 0.96 0.46
N PHE A 108 14.33 1.03 1.69
CA PHE A 108 13.19 0.22 2.09
C PHE A 108 11.95 0.59 1.25
N PHE A 109 11.65 1.88 1.13
CA PHE A 109 10.50 2.32 0.33
C PHE A 109 10.68 2.01 -1.16
N ALA A 110 11.89 2.17 -1.71
CA ALA A 110 12.19 1.78 -3.08
C ALA A 110 11.96 0.29 -3.36
N ARG A 111 12.32 -0.59 -2.41
CA ARG A 111 12.03 -2.03 -2.51
C ARG A 111 10.53 -2.31 -2.45
N THR A 112 9.81 -1.63 -1.55
CA THR A 112 8.35 -1.73 -1.44
C THR A 112 7.65 -1.33 -2.74
N GLU A 113 8.05 -0.21 -3.36
CA GLU A 113 7.48 0.23 -4.64
C GLU A 113 7.69 -0.81 -5.75
N ARG A 114 8.89 -1.38 -5.86
CA ARG A 114 9.20 -2.41 -6.87
C ARG A 114 8.37 -3.68 -6.65
N ARG A 115 8.19 -4.09 -5.39
CA ARG A 115 7.34 -5.24 -5.04
C ARG A 115 5.88 -4.97 -5.44
N ALA A 116 5.34 -3.80 -5.12
CA ALA A 116 3.98 -3.42 -5.49
C ALA A 116 3.76 -3.50 -7.00
N VAL A 117 4.73 -3.02 -7.79
CA VAL A 117 4.68 -3.10 -9.27
C VAL A 117 4.74 -4.54 -9.76
N SER A 118 5.64 -5.36 -9.19
CA SER A 118 5.76 -6.78 -9.57
C SER A 118 4.45 -7.54 -9.31
N TYR A 119 3.84 -7.34 -8.15
CA TYR A 119 2.59 -8.01 -7.80
C TYR A 119 1.40 -7.50 -8.59
N TRP A 120 1.32 -6.18 -8.81
CA TRP A 120 0.33 -5.63 -9.72
C TRP A 120 0.46 -6.24 -11.13
N ALA A 121 1.68 -6.34 -11.67
CA ALA A 121 1.91 -6.88 -13.00
C ALA A 121 1.46 -8.35 -13.12
N CYS A 122 1.68 -9.16 -12.08
CA CYS A 122 1.31 -10.58 -12.07
C CYS A 122 -0.18 -10.82 -11.82
N TYR A 123 -0.81 -10.08 -10.90
CA TYR A 123 -2.13 -10.43 -10.37
C TYR A 123 -3.24 -9.44 -10.74
N HIS A 124 -2.92 -8.17 -10.96
CA HIS A 124 -3.92 -7.10 -11.06
C HIS A 124 -3.94 -6.37 -12.39
N ARG A 125 -2.94 -6.57 -13.25
CA ARG A 125 -2.80 -5.80 -14.51
C ARG A 125 -3.96 -6.02 -15.48
N ALA A 126 -4.58 -7.20 -15.47
CA ALA A 126 -5.74 -7.48 -16.31
C ALA A 126 -6.95 -6.62 -15.91
N GLU A 127 -7.21 -6.48 -14.61
CA GLU A 127 -8.32 -5.69 -14.06
C GLU A 127 -7.99 -4.19 -13.99
N HIS A 128 -6.73 -3.86 -13.73
CA HIS A 128 -6.21 -2.50 -13.62
C HIS A 128 -5.01 -2.30 -14.56
N PRO A 129 -5.23 -2.03 -15.86
CA PRO A 129 -4.15 -1.91 -16.85
C PRO A 129 -3.13 -0.79 -16.57
N VAL A 130 -3.51 0.19 -15.75
CA VAL A 130 -2.66 1.30 -15.32
C VAL A 130 -2.36 1.17 -13.83
N PHE A 131 -1.08 0.97 -13.49
CA PHE A 131 -0.63 0.81 -12.09
C PHE A 131 -1.16 1.90 -11.18
N GLY A 132 -1.03 3.18 -11.56
CA GLY A 132 -1.45 4.30 -10.73
C GLY A 132 -2.96 4.38 -10.46
N ALA A 133 -3.79 3.63 -11.19
CA ALA A 133 -5.23 3.54 -10.97
C ALA A 133 -5.64 2.34 -10.09
N SER A 134 -4.69 1.44 -9.77
CA SER A 134 -4.91 0.34 -8.82
C SER A 134 -4.86 0.83 -7.37
N PRO A 135 -5.50 0.15 -6.41
CA PRO A 135 -5.45 0.55 -4.99
C PRO A 135 -4.02 0.65 -4.44
N GLY A 136 -3.16 -0.33 -4.74
CA GLY A 136 -1.73 -0.28 -4.39
C GLY A 136 -0.98 0.87 -5.05
N GLY A 137 -1.29 1.19 -6.32
CA GLY A 137 -0.67 2.32 -7.00
C GLY A 137 -1.03 3.68 -6.40
N VAL A 138 -2.28 3.84 -5.96
CA VAL A 138 -2.71 5.04 -5.22
C VAL A 138 -1.96 5.15 -3.90
N LEU A 139 -1.87 4.08 -3.11
CA LEU A 139 -1.12 4.09 -1.85
C LEU A 139 0.35 4.48 -2.05
N MET A 140 1.04 3.90 -3.04
CA MET A 140 2.43 4.26 -3.33
C MET A 140 2.59 5.73 -3.72
N ALA A 141 1.59 6.29 -4.42
CA ALA A 141 1.58 7.71 -4.75
C ALA A 141 1.42 8.59 -3.50
N GLU A 142 0.52 8.23 -2.59
CA GLU A 142 0.30 8.98 -1.33
C GLU A 142 1.52 8.93 -0.41
N PHE A 143 2.13 7.76 -0.24
CA PHE A 143 3.38 7.62 0.52
C PHE A 143 4.52 8.45 -0.09
N ARG A 144 4.64 8.46 -1.42
CA ARG A 144 5.62 9.29 -2.11
C ARG A 144 5.34 10.79 -1.94
N ALA A 145 4.08 11.18 -1.94
CA ALA A 145 3.67 12.56 -1.72
C ALA A 145 3.98 13.00 -0.28
N ALA A 146 3.76 12.12 0.70
CA ALA A 146 4.19 12.33 2.09
C ALA A 146 5.72 12.50 2.23
N ALA A 147 6.50 11.65 1.54
CA ALA A 147 7.95 11.77 1.51
C ALA A 147 8.44 13.06 0.83
N THR A 148 7.77 13.48 -0.26
CA THR A 148 8.04 14.73 -0.95
C THR A 148 7.79 15.94 -0.05
N GLU A 149 6.66 15.96 0.69
CA GLU A 149 6.37 17.01 1.66
C GLU A 149 7.45 17.06 2.76
N CYS A 150 7.82 15.89 3.31
CA CYS A 150 8.82 15.81 4.37
C CYS A 150 10.23 16.23 3.90
N ALA A 151 10.62 15.87 2.68
CA ALA A 151 11.95 16.17 2.13
C ALA A 151 12.07 17.61 1.59
N GLY A 152 10.95 18.30 1.37
CA GLY A 152 10.92 19.61 0.71
C GLY A 152 11.37 19.58 -0.75
N THR A 153 11.54 18.40 -1.34
CA THR A 153 12.01 18.18 -2.71
C THR A 153 11.29 16.99 -3.34
N ALA A 154 11.28 16.90 -4.67
CA ALA A 154 10.62 15.82 -5.38
C ALA A 154 11.22 14.45 -5.00
N TRP A 155 10.40 13.56 -4.45
CA TRP A 155 10.87 12.22 -4.06
C TRP A 155 11.03 11.29 -5.27
N PRO A 156 12.07 10.43 -5.31
CA PRO A 156 12.26 9.44 -6.37
C PRO A 156 11.02 8.55 -6.57
N ARG A 157 10.82 8.13 -7.82
CA ARG A 157 9.72 7.24 -8.22
C ARG A 157 10.30 5.95 -8.76
N HIS A 158 9.91 4.81 -8.18
CA HIS A 158 10.24 3.47 -8.68
C HIS A 158 9.03 2.70 -9.21
N THR A 159 7.91 3.39 -9.45
CA THR A 159 6.71 2.84 -10.08
C THR A 159 6.48 3.41 -11.49
N PRO A 160 5.73 2.71 -12.38
CA PRO A 160 5.35 3.25 -13.67
C PRO A 160 4.69 4.63 -13.53
N ARG A 161 4.97 5.52 -14.48
CA ARG A 161 4.27 6.81 -14.56
C ARG A 161 2.83 6.55 -15.04
N PRO A 162 1.83 7.28 -14.51
CA PRO A 162 0.53 7.32 -15.15
C PRO A 162 0.74 7.73 -16.60
N VAL A 163 0.23 6.93 -17.55
CA VAL A 163 0.19 7.35 -18.94
C VAL A 163 -0.76 8.55 -18.96
N ALA A 164 -0.27 9.73 -19.33
CA ALA A 164 -1.16 10.81 -19.71
C ALA A 164 -2.03 10.24 -20.84
N ALA A 165 -3.31 10.00 -20.57
CA ALA A 165 -4.21 9.49 -21.58
C ALA A 165 -4.04 10.38 -22.80
N ALA A 166 -3.54 9.80 -23.89
CA ALA A 166 -3.42 10.50 -25.15
C ALA A 166 -4.82 11.04 -25.44
N LEU A 167 -4.94 12.37 -25.48
CA LEU A 167 -6.08 13.07 -26.03
C LEU A 167 -6.15 12.70 -27.51
N THR A 168 -6.70 11.53 -27.81
CA THR A 168 -7.13 11.17 -29.15
C THR A 168 -8.57 10.72 -28.97
N PRO A 169 -9.57 11.53 -29.38
CA PRO A 169 -10.93 11.04 -29.44
C PRO A 169 -10.95 9.81 -30.38
N PRO A 170 -11.76 8.79 -30.09
CA PRO A 170 -11.90 7.66 -31.01
C PRO A 170 -12.34 8.20 -32.38
N ALA A 171 -11.60 7.84 -33.42
CA ALA A 171 -12.01 8.10 -34.80
C ALA A 171 -13.43 7.57 -34.96
N ALA A 172 -14.33 8.45 -35.43
CA ALA A 172 -15.72 8.10 -35.69
C ALA A 172 -15.75 6.83 -36.56
N ALA A 173 -16.33 5.76 -36.01
CA ALA A 173 -16.59 4.55 -36.76
C ALA A 173 -17.53 4.91 -37.91
N THR A 174 -17.01 4.99 -39.13
CA THR A 174 -17.82 5.06 -40.34
C THR A 174 -18.72 3.85 -40.38
N ALA A 175 -20.03 4.09 -40.26
CA ALA A 175 -21.06 3.09 -40.38
C ALA A 175 -20.89 2.33 -41.70
N ARG A 176 -20.79 1.01 -41.60
CA ARG A 176 -20.75 0.09 -42.74
C ARG A 176 -22.16 0.06 -43.36
N PRO A 177 -22.34 0.23 -44.68
CA PRO A 177 -23.67 0.23 -45.28
C PRO A 177 -24.30 -1.16 -45.18
N PRO A 178 -25.65 -1.25 -45.11
CA PRO A 178 -26.35 -2.52 -45.01
C PRO A 178 -26.21 -3.33 -46.32
N SER A 179 -26.03 -4.65 -46.16
CA SER A 179 -26.00 -5.60 -47.28
C SER A 179 -27.34 -5.61 -48.03
N PRO A 180 -27.35 -5.64 -49.37
CA PRO A 180 -28.59 -5.71 -50.14
C PRO A 180 -29.23 -7.09 -49.96
N GLY A 181 -30.52 -7.08 -49.64
CA GLY A 181 -31.34 -8.28 -49.49
C GLY A 181 -31.47 -9.07 -50.78
N SER A 182 -31.53 -10.39 -50.65
CA SER A 182 -31.88 -11.31 -51.74
C SER A 182 -33.36 -11.15 -52.11
N PRO A 183 -33.72 -11.12 -53.41
CA PRO A 183 -35.11 -11.16 -53.86
C PRO A 183 -35.54 -12.60 -54.22
N PRO A 184 -36.81 -12.76 -54.61
CA PRO A 184 -37.87 -13.40 -53.85
C PRO A 184 -37.83 -14.95 -53.79
#